data_AF-A0A353A354-F1
#
_entry.id   AF-A0A353A354-F1
#
_cell.length_a   1.000
_cell.length_b   1.000
_cell.length_c   1.000
_cell.angle_alpha   90.00
_cell.angle_beta   90.00
_cell.angle_gamma   90.00
#
_symmetry.space_group_name_H-M   'P 1'
#
loop_
_entity.id
_entity.type
_entity.pdbx_description
1 polymer ?
#
loop_
_entity_poly.entity_id
_entity_poly.type
_entity_poly.pdbx_seq_one_letter_code
_entity_poly.pdbx_strand_id
1 'polypeptide(L)'
;MAATGHALLSPSSSHRWIHCTPSARLEEGVPDTGSVYAEEGSCAHALCECGLLRLLEAERGDGYTGARREAEREFEAGRERFYNAEMQEAVDMYVALVWEKYREAVKT
;
A
#
# COMPACT_ATOMS: atom_id res chain seq x y z
N MET A 1 -0.17 -12.35 29.67
CA MET A 1 0.33 -13.00 28.44
C MET A 1 0.47 -11.92 27.39
N ALA A 2 1.65 -11.85 26.77
CA ALA A 2 2.19 -10.68 26.09
C ALA A 2 1.28 -10.12 24.98
N ALA A 3 0.98 -8.81 25.07
CA ALA A 3 0.55 -8.03 23.93
C ALA A 3 1.78 -7.72 23.07
N THR A 4 2.22 -8.68 22.25
CA THR A 4 2.81 -8.33 20.95
C THR A 4 1.63 -8.06 20.01
N GLY A 5 0.81 -7.08 20.39
CA GLY A 5 -0.57 -6.93 19.96
C GLY A 5 -0.63 -6.28 18.58
N HIS A 6 -0.67 -7.10 17.54
CA HIS A 6 -1.26 -6.64 16.29
C HIS A 6 -2.70 -6.18 16.60
N ALA A 7 -3.12 -5.08 15.97
CA ALA A 7 -4.48 -4.58 16.13
C ALA A 7 -5.49 -5.71 15.82
N LEU A 8 -6.56 -5.81 16.62
CA LEU A 8 -7.54 -6.90 16.51
C LEU A 8 -8.13 -7.00 15.10
N LEU A 9 -8.37 -5.86 14.44
CA LEU A 9 -8.64 -5.80 13.01
C LEU A 9 -7.76 -4.71 12.36
N SER A 10 -7.79 -4.65 11.03
CA SER A 10 -7.05 -3.66 10.23
C SER A 10 -7.56 -2.22 10.43
N PRO A 11 -6.68 -1.19 10.31
CA PRO A 11 -7.10 0.22 10.40
C PRO A 11 -8.16 0.64 9.38
N SER A 12 -8.22 -0.01 8.21
CA SER A 12 -9.25 0.24 7.19
C SER A 12 -10.65 -0.15 7.65
N SER A 13 -10.77 -1.03 8.65
CA SER A 13 -12.04 -1.42 9.28
C SER A 13 -12.49 -0.44 10.38
N SER A 14 -11.73 0.65 10.61
CA SER A 14 -11.91 1.49 11.80
C SER A 14 -13.24 2.23 11.87
N HIS A 15 -13.83 2.54 10.71
CA HIS A 15 -15.17 3.12 10.62
C HIS A 15 -16.20 2.28 11.42
N ARG A 16 -16.12 0.94 11.39
CA ARG A 16 -17.11 0.07 12.04
C ARG A 16 -17.07 0.17 13.56
N TRP A 17 -15.89 0.04 14.17
CA TRP A 17 -15.76 0.07 15.62
C TRP A 17 -15.77 1.47 16.24
N ILE A 18 -15.49 2.51 15.45
CA ILE A 18 -15.65 3.90 15.90
C ILE A 18 -17.13 4.18 16.16
N HIS A 19 -18.01 3.62 15.33
CA HIS A 19 -19.45 3.74 15.49
C HIS A 19 -20.06 2.65 16.40
N CYS A 20 -19.45 1.47 16.47
CA CYS A 20 -19.91 0.35 17.30
C CYS A 20 -18.71 -0.41 17.88
N THR A 21 -18.13 0.06 18.98
CA THR A 21 -16.91 -0.53 19.57
C THR A 21 -16.99 -2.06 19.82
N PRO A 22 -18.14 -2.63 20.25
CA PRO A 22 -18.28 -4.08 20.40
C PRO A 22 -18.16 -4.87 19.08
N SER A 23 -18.42 -4.26 17.92
CA SER A 23 -18.33 -4.93 16.61
C SER A 23 -16.95 -5.51 16.33
N ALA A 24 -15.88 -4.88 16.85
CA ALA A 24 -14.51 -5.34 16.70
C ALA A 24 -14.31 -6.80 17.15
N ARG A 25 -14.95 -7.18 18.27
CA ARG A 25 -14.89 -8.54 18.83
C ARG A 25 -15.83 -9.51 18.11
N LEU A 26 -16.97 -9.02 17.64
CA LEU A 26 -17.93 -9.83 16.87
C LEU A 26 -17.34 -10.30 15.53
N GLU A 27 -16.42 -9.53 14.97
CA GLU A 27 -15.79 -9.79 13.69
C GLU A 27 -14.60 -10.77 13.76
N GLU A 28 -14.07 -11.07 14.95
CA GLU A 28 -12.89 -11.93 15.11
C GLU A 28 -13.07 -13.33 14.49
N GLY A 29 -14.30 -13.86 14.49
CA GLY A 29 -14.63 -15.16 13.91
C GLY A 29 -15.05 -15.10 12.44
N VAL A 30 -15.13 -13.91 11.84
CA VAL A 30 -15.58 -13.70 10.47
C VAL A 30 -14.35 -13.55 9.57
N PRO A 31 -14.15 -14.41 8.56
CA PRO A 31 -13.03 -14.26 7.64
C PRO A 31 -13.06 -12.90 6.93
N ASP A 32 -11.91 -12.22 6.91
CA ASP A 32 -11.74 -11.02 6.09
C ASP A 32 -11.61 -11.45 4.62
N THR A 33 -12.72 -11.37 3.89
CA THR A 33 -12.74 -11.57 2.46
C THR A 33 -12.55 -10.23 1.79
N GLY A 34 -11.43 -10.05 1.11
CA GLY A 34 -11.16 -8.86 0.30
C GLY A 34 -12.25 -8.61 -0.74
N SER A 35 -12.20 -7.42 -1.33
CA SER A 35 -13.07 -7.05 -2.46
C SER A 35 -12.24 -6.82 -3.71
N VAL A 36 -12.91 -6.77 -4.87
CA VAL A 36 -12.26 -6.38 -6.13
C VAL A 36 -11.58 -5.01 -6.02
N TYR A 37 -12.12 -4.08 -5.24
CA TYR A 37 -11.54 -2.77 -5.00
C TYR A 37 -10.33 -2.83 -4.07
N ALA A 38 -10.30 -3.78 -3.13
CA ALA A 38 -9.12 -4.02 -2.31
C ALA A 38 -7.98 -4.59 -3.16
N GLU A 39 -8.29 -5.52 -4.07
CA GLU A 39 -7.33 -6.07 -5.03
C GLU A 39 -6.79 -5.02 -6.01
N GLU A 40 -7.67 -4.16 -6.55
CA GLU A 40 -7.30 -3.01 -7.38
C GLU A 40 -6.38 -2.04 -6.63
N GLY A 41 -6.72 -1.74 -5.37
CA GLY A 41 -5.91 -0.90 -4.49
C GLY A 41 -4.51 -1.48 -4.24
N SER A 42 -4.39 -2.78 -4.00
CA SER A 42 -3.09 -3.45 -3.90
C SER A 42 -2.27 -3.32 -5.17
N CYS A 43 -2.88 -3.50 -6.35
CA CYS A 43 -2.22 -3.31 -7.64
C CYS A 43 -1.71 -1.86 -7.81
N ALA A 44 -2.52 -0.86 -7.47
CA ALA A 44 -2.13 0.54 -7.53
C ALA A 44 -1.00 0.88 -6.55
N HIS A 45 -1.06 0.37 -5.32
CA HIS A 45 -0.01 0.56 -4.32
C HIS A 45 1.33 -0.06 -4.76
N ALA A 46 1.30 -1.27 -5.32
CA ALA A 46 2.49 -1.91 -5.86
C ALA A 46 3.13 -1.07 -6.99
N LEU A 47 2.31 -0.46 -7.86
CA LEU A 47 2.80 0.44 -8.91
C LEU A 47 3.41 1.73 -8.34
N CYS A 48 2.80 2.33 -7.32
CA CYS A 48 3.38 3.47 -6.57
C CYS A 48 4.74 3.13 -5.97
N GLU A 49 4.83 1.96 -5.31
CA GLU A 49 6.07 1.49 -4.70
C GLU A 49 7.16 1.27 -5.76
N CYS A 50 6.82 0.67 -6.90
CA CYS A 50 7.74 0.54 -8.04
C CYS A 50 8.32 1.89 -8.48
N GLY A 51 7.47 2.91 -8.62
CA GLY A 51 7.89 4.26 -9.02
C GLY A 51 8.86 4.88 -8.01
N LEU A 52 8.52 4.82 -6.72
CA LEU A 52 9.35 5.37 -5.65
C LEU A 52 10.69 4.63 -5.50
N LEU A 53 10.68 3.30 -5.56
CA LEU A 53 11.90 2.51 -5.44
C LEU A 53 12.86 2.75 -6.62
N ARG A 54 12.35 2.95 -7.84
CA ARG A 54 13.19 3.35 -8.99
C ARG A 54 13.88 4.69 -8.76
N LEU A 55 13.17 5.67 -8.19
CA LEU A 55 13.75 6.96 -7.84
C LEU A 55 14.81 6.84 -6.74
N LEU A 56 14.55 6.02 -5.72
CA LEU A 56 15.51 5.72 -4.66
C LEU A 56 16.75 5.00 -5.20
N GLU A 57 16.60 4.03 -6.09
CA GLU A 57 17.74 3.36 -6.74
C GLU A 57 18.59 4.33 -7.54
N ALA A 58 17.95 5.23 -8.31
CA ALA A 58 18.64 6.23 -9.09
C ALA A 58 19.43 7.23 -8.21
N GLU A 59 18.92 7.54 -7.01
CA GLU A 59 19.56 8.52 -6.10
C GLU A 59 20.57 7.89 -5.13
N ARG A 60 20.33 6.66 -4.66
CA ARG A 60 21.08 6.03 -3.56
C ARG A 60 21.79 4.71 -3.93
N GLY A 61 21.60 4.21 -5.15
CA GLY A 61 22.19 2.95 -5.61
C GLY A 61 21.29 1.73 -5.42
N ASP A 62 21.83 0.55 -5.68
CA ASP A 62 21.11 -0.72 -5.86
C ASP A 62 20.53 -1.37 -4.58
N GLY A 63 20.59 -0.68 -3.44
CA GLY A 63 20.09 -1.18 -2.15
C GLY A 63 18.60 -1.51 -2.11
N TYR A 64 17.83 -1.12 -3.13
CA TYR A 64 16.37 -1.27 -3.21
C TYR A 64 15.90 -2.29 -4.26
N THR A 65 16.82 -2.95 -4.98
CA THR A 65 16.46 -3.85 -6.09
C THR A 65 15.64 -5.06 -5.66
N GLY A 66 15.88 -5.57 -4.45
CA GLY A 66 15.06 -6.65 -3.88
C GLY A 66 13.59 -6.22 -3.73
N ALA A 67 13.36 -5.12 -3.01
CA ALA A 67 12.03 -4.57 -2.79
C ALA A 67 11.34 -4.17 -4.11
N ARG A 68 12.08 -3.55 -5.04
CA ARG A 68 11.51 -3.15 -6.33
C ARG A 68 11.00 -4.35 -7.11
N ARG A 69 11.78 -5.45 -7.14
CA ARG A 69 11.36 -6.68 -7.82
C ARG A 69 10.15 -7.35 -7.16
N GLU A 70 9.98 -7.17 -5.85
CA GLU A 70 8.81 -7.67 -5.13
C GLU A 70 7.56 -6.86 -5.49
N ALA A 71 7.64 -5.53 -5.41
CA ALA A 71 6.58 -4.63 -5.86
C ALA A 71 6.22 -4.86 -7.35
N GLU A 72 7.21 -5.04 -8.23
CA GLU A 72 6.98 -5.33 -9.65
C GLU A 72 6.24 -6.67 -9.84
N ARG A 73 6.55 -7.69 -9.04
CA ARG A 73 5.82 -8.97 -9.09
C ARG A 73 4.38 -8.83 -8.63
N GLU A 74 4.13 -8.08 -7.56
CA GLU A 74 2.77 -7.84 -7.07
C GLU A 74 1.95 -7.03 -8.08
N PHE A 75 2.54 -5.98 -8.66
CA PHE A 75 1.90 -5.21 -9.71
C PHE A 75 1.57 -6.09 -10.93
N GLU A 76 2.53 -6.86 -11.46
CA GLU A 76 2.28 -7.71 -12.64
C GLU A 76 1.22 -8.79 -12.37
N ALA A 77 1.06 -9.26 -11.13
CA ALA A 77 0.00 -10.21 -10.77
C ALA A 77 -1.42 -9.60 -10.90
N GLY A 78 -1.57 -8.29 -10.67
CA GLY A 78 -2.84 -7.57 -10.80
C GLY A 78 -3.02 -6.79 -12.11
N ARG A 79 -1.92 -6.57 -12.84
CA ARG A 79 -1.84 -5.61 -13.95
C ARG A 79 -2.89 -5.85 -15.03
N GLU A 80 -2.99 -7.06 -15.56
CA GLU A 80 -3.92 -7.34 -16.68
C GLU A 80 -5.38 -7.06 -16.31
N ARG A 81 -5.73 -7.19 -15.02
CA ARG A 81 -7.09 -7.02 -14.53
C ARG A 81 -7.42 -5.58 -14.15
N PHE A 82 -6.47 -4.86 -13.57
CA PHE A 82 -6.74 -3.60 -12.89
C PHE A 82 -6.06 -2.39 -13.53
N TYR A 83 -4.93 -2.57 -14.21
CA TYR A 83 -4.17 -1.45 -14.75
C TYR A 83 -4.93 -0.74 -15.88
N ASN A 84 -4.98 0.59 -15.79
CA ASN A 84 -5.53 1.46 -16.81
C ASN A 84 -4.84 2.84 -16.76
N ALA A 85 -5.20 3.73 -17.69
CA ALA A 85 -4.60 5.05 -17.78
C ALA A 85 -4.87 5.93 -16.56
N GLU A 86 -6.08 5.86 -16.00
CA GLU A 86 -6.45 6.64 -14.81
C GLU A 86 -5.62 6.22 -13.58
N MET A 87 -5.36 4.91 -13.43
CA MET A 87 -4.45 4.40 -12.40
C MET A 87 -3.04 4.96 -12.58
N GLN A 88 -2.52 4.95 -13.82
CA GLN A 88 -1.19 5.50 -14.09
C GLN A 88 -1.10 6.99 -13.74
N GLU A 89 -2.10 7.80 -14.12
CA GLU A 89 -2.16 9.23 -13.79
C GLU A 89 -2.17 9.46 -12.26
N ALA A 90 -2.98 8.68 -11.52
CA ALA A 90 -3.04 8.76 -10.07
C ALA A 90 -1.71 8.35 -9.41
N VAL A 91 -1.06 7.31 -9.91
CA VAL A 91 0.26 6.87 -9.43
C VAL A 91 1.32 7.93 -9.69
N ASP A 92 1.34 8.52 -10.88
CA ASP A 92 2.32 9.56 -11.23
C ASP A 92 2.19 10.78 -10.30
N MET A 93 0.96 11.20 -10.01
CA MET A 93 0.69 12.26 -9.03
C MET A 93 1.17 11.89 -7.63
N TYR A 94 0.90 10.66 -7.18
CA TYR A 94 1.31 10.18 -5.86
C TYR A 94 2.85 10.14 -5.74
N VAL A 95 3.52 9.55 -6.73
CA VAL A 95 4.98 9.42 -6.76
C VAL A 95 5.64 10.80 -6.73
N ALA A 96 5.13 11.77 -7.52
CA ALA A 96 5.63 13.14 -7.53
C ALA A 96 5.51 13.80 -6.15
N LEU A 97 4.33 13.72 -5.53
CA LEU A 97 4.07 14.30 -4.21
C LEU A 97 4.96 13.70 -3.11
N VAL A 98 5.06 12.37 -3.06
CA VAL A 98 5.86 11.68 -2.03
C VAL A 98 7.34 11.97 -2.23
N TRP A 99 7.81 12.01 -3.48
CA TRP A 99 9.19 12.31 -3.78
C TRP A 99 9.58 13.74 -3.40
N GLU A 100 8.69 14.71 -3.65
CA GLU A 100 8.86 16.09 -3.18
C GLU A 100 9.02 16.13 -1.65
N LYS A 101 8.08 15.52 -0.92
CA LYS A 101 8.11 15.46 0.55
C LYS A 101 9.36 14.79 1.09
N TYR A 102 9.79 13.68 0.48
CA TYR A 102 11.02 12.98 0.85
C TYR A 102 12.24 13.89 0.68
N ARG A 103 12.33 14.63 -0.44
CA ARG A 103 13.43 15.58 -0.67
C ARG A 103 13.43 16.77 0.26
N GLU A 104 12.25 17.24 0.69
CA GLU A 104 12.16 18.24 1.75
C GLU A 104 12.70 17.70 3.07
N ALA A 105 12.28 16.50 3.46
CA ALA A 105 12.68 15.87 4.72
C ALA A 105 14.19 15.56 4.78
N VAL A 106 14.81 15.16 3.66
CA VAL A 106 16.26 14.84 3.61
C VAL A 106 17.15 16.09 3.67
N LYS A 107 16.62 17.29 3.37
CA LYS A 107 17.38 18.54 3.48
C LYS A 107 17.57 19.02 4.93
N THR A 108 16.75 18.53 5.85
CA THR A 108 16.81 18.79 7.29
C THR A 108 17.76 17.84 8.00
#